data_AF-A0AAV3QFN7-F1
#
_entry.id   AF-A0AAV3QFN7-F1
#
_cell.length_a   1.000
_cell.length_b   1.000
_cell.length_c   1.000
_cell.angle_alpha   90.00
_cell.angle_beta   90.00
_cell.angle_gamma   90.00
#
_symmetry.space_group_name_H-M   'P 1'
#
loop_
_entity.id
_entity.type
_entity.pdbx_description
1 polymer ?
#
loop_
_entity_poly.entity_id
_entity_poly.type
_entity_poly.pdbx_seq_one_letter_code
_entity_poly.pdbx_strand_id
1 'polypeptide(L)'
;MSTCISCKETNVDYQSCKKIRDKNLKSSYSLFTTKCFKILSLFTSEEVTGQNQVKASVQRRIRQSIAEQYPGLEPVLEDLLPKKSPLIVVKCPNHLNLVVVNNVPLFFNVRDGPYMPTLRLLHQYPNIMKKFQVDRGAIRFVLSGANIMCPGLTSPGGAMDEEVEAETPVAIMAEGKQHALAIGFTKMSAKDIRSTNKGIGVDNMHYLNDGLWKMEHMG
;
A
#
# COMPACT_ATOMS: atom_id res chain seq x y z
N MET A 1 -6.37 7.53 -27.07
CA MET A 1 -7.41 7.25 -26.05
C MET A 1 -8.03 5.90 -26.38
N SER A 2 -7.59 4.83 -25.72
CA SER A 2 -8.06 3.47 -26.02
C SER A 2 -9.32 3.18 -25.20
N THR A 3 -10.49 3.22 -25.84
CA THR A 3 -11.79 2.88 -25.24
C THR A 3 -11.87 1.37 -24.93
N CYS A 4 -12.33 1.03 -23.73
CA CYS A 4 -12.53 -0.36 -23.28
C CYS A 4 -13.67 -1.02 -24.09
N ILE A 5 -13.54 -2.31 -24.40
CA ILE A 5 -14.48 -3.08 -25.25
C ILE A 5 -15.93 -2.99 -24.74
N SER A 6 -16.12 -2.97 -23.42
CA SER A 6 -17.44 -2.83 -22.75
C SER A 6 -18.15 -1.48 -22.98
N CYS A 7 -17.42 -0.40 -23.31
CA CYS A 7 -18.04 0.91 -23.57
C CYS A 7 -18.69 0.99 -24.98
N LYS A 8 -18.34 0.08 -25.90
CA LYS A 8 -18.88 0.10 -27.27
C LYS A 8 -20.30 -0.44 -27.38
N GLU A 9 -20.74 -1.24 -26.41
CA GLU A 9 -22.02 -1.97 -26.46
C GLU A 9 -23.15 -1.30 -25.65
N THR A 10 -22.83 -0.33 -24.77
CA THR A 10 -23.79 0.18 -23.77
C THR A 10 -24.06 1.69 -23.83
N ASN A 11 -23.45 2.44 -24.76
CA ASN A 11 -23.60 3.89 -24.87
C ASN A 11 -23.31 4.67 -23.55
N VAL A 12 -22.53 4.08 -22.64
CA VAL A 12 -22.11 4.67 -21.38
C VAL A 12 -20.76 5.37 -21.58
N ASP A 13 -20.67 6.65 -21.20
CA ASP A 13 -19.44 7.41 -21.36
C ASP A 13 -18.28 6.82 -20.52
N TYR A 14 -17.04 7.04 -20.96
CA TYR A 14 -15.83 6.49 -20.34
C TYR A 14 -15.64 6.91 -18.87
N GLN A 15 -16.01 8.13 -18.49
CA GLN A 15 -15.95 8.62 -17.10
C GLN A 15 -17.00 7.96 -16.22
N SER A 16 -18.19 7.70 -16.77
CA SER A 16 -19.23 6.93 -16.08
C SER A 16 -18.83 5.46 -15.89
N CYS A 17 -18.19 4.85 -16.89
CA CYS A 17 -17.64 3.49 -16.79
C CYS A 17 -16.47 3.40 -15.80
N LYS A 18 -15.61 4.44 -15.73
CA LYS A 18 -14.56 4.58 -14.73
C LYS A 18 -15.13 4.73 -13.32
N LYS A 19 -16.14 5.58 -13.12
CA LYS A 19 -16.86 5.71 -11.84
C LYS A 19 -17.54 4.42 -11.39
N ILE A 20 -18.12 3.64 -12.30
CA ILE A 20 -18.74 2.34 -11.98
C ILE A 20 -17.67 1.31 -11.61
N ARG A 21 -16.55 1.26 -12.35
CA ARG A 21 -15.39 0.44 -11.99
C ARG A 21 -14.85 0.84 -10.62
N ASP A 22 -14.62 2.14 -10.38
CA ASP A 22 -14.13 2.67 -9.11
C ASP A 22 -15.10 2.42 -7.96
N LYS A 23 -16.42 2.50 -8.17
CA LYS A 23 -17.44 2.15 -7.14
C LYS A 23 -17.46 0.65 -6.82
N ASN A 24 -17.34 -0.22 -7.83
CA ASN A 24 -17.23 -1.67 -7.62
C ASN A 24 -15.87 -2.06 -7.01
N LEU A 25 -14.81 -1.30 -7.33
CA LEU A 25 -13.50 -1.37 -6.70
C LEU A 25 -13.62 -1.00 -5.21
N LYS A 26 -14.22 0.15 -4.89
CA LYS A 26 -14.48 0.64 -3.51
C LYS A 26 -15.19 -0.38 -2.62
N SER A 27 -16.29 -0.96 -3.11
CA SER A 27 -17.05 -1.98 -2.39
C SER A 27 -16.25 -3.28 -2.16
N SER A 28 -15.45 -3.68 -3.16
CA SER A 28 -14.58 -4.85 -3.08
C SER A 28 -13.42 -4.62 -2.11
N TYR A 29 -12.70 -3.51 -2.22
CA TYR A 29 -11.49 -3.23 -1.40
C TYR A 29 -11.82 -3.18 0.09
N SER A 30 -12.98 -2.64 0.47
CA SER A 30 -13.45 -2.59 1.86
C SER A 30 -13.50 -3.96 2.56
N LEU A 31 -14.05 -4.98 1.89
CA LEU A 31 -14.16 -6.36 2.41
C LEU A 31 -12.86 -7.16 2.24
N PHE A 32 -11.99 -6.78 1.31
CA PHE A 32 -10.77 -7.52 0.99
C PHE A 32 -9.55 -7.12 1.84
N THR A 33 -9.49 -5.89 2.35
CA THR A 33 -8.37 -5.50 3.23
C THR A 33 -8.29 -6.45 4.42
N THR A 34 -9.40 -6.74 5.11
CA THR A 34 -9.49 -7.62 6.29
C THR A 34 -8.90 -9.03 6.07
N LYS A 35 -8.90 -9.57 4.84
CA LYS A 35 -8.28 -10.87 4.50
C LYS A 35 -6.81 -10.77 4.09
N CYS A 36 -6.35 -9.62 3.59
CA CYS A 36 -4.94 -9.40 3.24
C CYS A 36 -4.05 -9.18 4.48
N PHE A 37 -4.59 -8.63 5.57
CA PHE A 37 -3.89 -8.47 6.87
C PHE A 37 -3.20 -9.74 7.37
N LYS A 38 -3.88 -10.87 7.22
CA LYS A 38 -3.41 -12.14 7.78
C LYS A 38 -2.24 -12.72 6.98
N ILE A 39 -2.03 -12.26 5.74
CA ILE A 39 -0.94 -12.75 4.91
C ILE A 39 0.36 -12.08 5.31
N LEU A 40 0.46 -10.75 5.28
CA LEU A 40 1.75 -10.11 5.58
C LEU A 40 2.22 -10.36 7.03
N SER A 41 1.30 -10.57 7.98
CA SER A 41 1.62 -10.98 9.35
C SER A 41 2.20 -12.40 9.47
N LEU A 42 1.80 -13.34 8.61
CA LEU A 42 2.27 -14.73 8.60
C LEU A 42 3.10 -15.09 7.37
N PHE A 43 3.46 -14.09 6.57
CA PHE A 43 4.02 -14.32 5.24
C PHE A 43 5.33 -15.08 5.35
N THR A 44 5.37 -16.20 4.63
CA THR A 44 6.56 -17.01 4.44
C THR A 44 6.74 -17.28 2.96
N SER A 45 7.94 -17.65 2.54
CA SER A 45 8.23 -17.99 1.14
C SER A 45 7.39 -19.17 0.63
N GLU A 46 6.91 -20.02 1.53
CA GLU A 46 6.02 -21.16 1.23
C GLU A 46 4.63 -20.73 0.75
N GLU A 47 4.18 -19.52 1.06
CA GLU A 47 2.86 -19.03 0.64
C GLU A 47 2.86 -18.51 -0.81
N VAL A 48 4.03 -18.45 -1.47
CA VAL A 48 4.14 -17.95 -2.85
C VAL A 48 3.37 -18.87 -3.82
N THR A 49 2.35 -18.30 -4.46
CA THR A 49 1.51 -19.01 -5.44
C THR A 49 2.10 -18.99 -6.86
N GLY A 50 3.05 -18.11 -7.13
CA GLY A 50 3.79 -18.10 -8.39
C GLY A 50 4.67 -16.87 -8.56
N GLN A 51 5.73 -17.00 -9.35
CA GLN A 51 6.70 -15.95 -9.60
C GLN A 51 6.88 -15.76 -11.10
N ASN A 52 6.73 -14.52 -11.58
CA ASN A 52 6.79 -14.22 -13.02
C ASN A 52 7.73 -13.05 -13.27
N GLN A 53 8.73 -13.25 -14.13
CA GLN A 53 9.43 -12.12 -14.74
C GLN A 53 8.44 -11.40 -15.68
N VAL A 54 8.24 -10.11 -15.46
CA VAL A 54 7.27 -9.36 -16.26
C VAL A 54 7.85 -8.99 -17.62
N LYS A 55 6.99 -8.93 -18.64
CA LYS A 55 7.35 -8.42 -19.96
C LYS A 55 7.73 -6.94 -19.88
N ALA A 56 8.61 -6.46 -20.76
CA ALA A 56 9.08 -5.07 -20.78
C ALA A 56 7.95 -4.02 -20.78
N SER A 57 6.84 -4.29 -21.49
CA SER A 57 5.67 -3.40 -21.52
C SER A 57 4.93 -3.32 -20.17
N VAL A 58 4.91 -4.42 -19.41
CA VAL A 58 4.36 -4.45 -18.05
C VAL A 58 5.30 -3.74 -17.09
N GLN A 59 6.61 -4.03 -17.15
CA GLN A 59 7.63 -3.35 -16.35
C GLN A 59 7.57 -1.83 -16.49
N ARG A 60 7.47 -1.32 -17.72
CA ARG A 60 7.31 0.11 -17.99
C ARG A 60 6.09 0.71 -17.31
N ARG A 61 4.95 0.00 -17.34
CA ARG A 61 3.71 0.45 -16.69
C ARG A 61 3.83 0.47 -15.17
N ILE A 62 4.37 -0.59 -14.56
CA ILE A 62 4.61 -0.66 -13.10
C ILE A 62 5.49 0.50 -12.65
N ARG A 63 6.61 0.72 -13.35
CA ARG A 63 7.53 1.83 -13.07
C ARG A 63 6.85 3.20 -13.17
N GLN A 64 6.08 3.42 -14.23
CA GLN A 64 5.36 4.67 -14.42
C GLN A 64 4.35 4.90 -13.28
N SER A 65 3.57 3.89 -12.90
CA SER A 65 2.62 4.00 -11.79
C SER A 65 3.31 4.30 -10.46
N ILE A 66 4.47 3.67 -10.18
CA ILE A 66 5.25 3.95 -8.96
C ILE A 66 5.81 5.38 -8.98
N ALA A 67 6.32 5.86 -10.12
CA ALA A 67 6.83 7.22 -10.25
C ALA A 67 5.73 8.28 -10.04
N GLU A 68 4.54 8.04 -10.59
CA GLU A 68 3.37 8.91 -10.41
C GLU A 68 2.88 8.91 -8.95
N GLN A 69 2.91 7.76 -8.28
CA GLN A 69 2.51 7.64 -6.87
C GLN A 69 3.53 8.21 -5.89
N TYR A 70 4.82 8.08 -6.21
CA TYR A 70 5.93 8.48 -5.34
C TYR A 70 6.94 9.36 -6.09
N PRO A 71 6.60 10.62 -6.43
CA PRO A 71 7.49 11.51 -7.18
C PRO A 71 8.85 11.73 -6.52
N GLY A 72 8.92 11.61 -5.18
CA GLY A 72 10.18 11.72 -4.42
C GLY A 72 11.20 10.62 -4.73
N LEU A 73 10.80 9.54 -5.41
CA LEU A 73 11.70 8.46 -5.85
C LEU A 73 12.30 8.72 -7.24
N GLU A 74 11.84 9.71 -7.99
CA GLU A 74 12.32 10.00 -9.35
C GLU A 74 13.87 9.99 -9.48
N PRO A 75 14.64 10.61 -8.55
CA PRO A 75 16.09 10.64 -8.65
C PRO A 75 16.78 9.27 -8.52
N VAL A 76 16.13 8.31 -7.87
CA VAL A 76 16.67 6.98 -7.53
C VAL A 76 15.94 5.83 -8.22
N LEU A 77 14.95 6.15 -9.07
CA LEU A 77 14.07 5.16 -9.67
C LEU A 77 14.80 4.22 -10.62
N GLU A 78 15.84 4.70 -11.30
CA GLU A 78 16.66 3.86 -12.18
C GLU A 78 17.53 2.86 -11.41
N ASP A 79 17.92 3.20 -10.18
CA ASP A 79 18.67 2.29 -9.31
C ASP A 79 17.74 1.26 -8.65
N LEU A 80 16.55 1.70 -8.20
CA LEU A 80 15.56 0.84 -7.54
C LEU A 80 14.87 -0.11 -8.53
N LEU A 81 14.47 0.39 -9.69
CA LEU A 81 13.70 -0.36 -10.69
C LEU A 81 14.33 -0.24 -12.08
N PRO A 82 15.56 -0.74 -12.34
CA PRO A 82 16.31 -0.49 -13.58
C PRO A 82 15.55 -0.94 -14.85
N LYS A 83 15.70 -0.22 -15.98
CA LYS A 83 14.93 -0.54 -17.23
C LYS A 83 15.35 -1.88 -17.82
N LYS A 84 16.62 -2.22 -17.62
CA LYS A 84 17.29 -3.38 -18.23
C LYS A 84 17.32 -4.59 -17.31
N SER A 85 17.10 -4.40 -16.00
CA SER A 85 17.08 -5.52 -15.05
C SER A 85 15.72 -6.23 -15.08
N PRO A 86 15.68 -7.57 -14.97
CA PRO A 86 14.44 -8.30 -14.77
C PRO A 86 13.67 -7.77 -13.55
N LEU A 87 12.43 -7.33 -13.78
CA LEU A 87 11.47 -7.09 -12.71
C LEU A 87 10.62 -8.36 -12.55
N ILE A 88 10.52 -8.84 -11.32
CA ILE A 88 9.76 -10.02 -10.97
C ILE A 88 8.52 -9.60 -10.20
N VAL A 89 7.37 -10.17 -10.56
CA VAL A 89 6.15 -10.08 -9.76
C VAL A 89 5.89 -11.43 -9.11
N VAL A 90 5.94 -11.45 -7.78
CA VAL A 90 5.62 -12.60 -6.95
C VAL A 90 4.14 -12.51 -6.56
N LYS A 91 3.37 -13.53 -6.89
CA LYS A 91 1.95 -13.64 -6.57
C LYS A 91 1.79 -14.43 -5.28
N CYS A 92 1.04 -13.87 -4.35
CA CYS A 92 0.73 -14.45 -3.06
C CYS A 92 -0.79 -14.66 -2.95
N PRO A 93 -1.28 -15.37 -1.91
CA PRO A 93 -2.71 -15.58 -1.69
C PRO A 93 -3.45 -14.24 -1.53
N ASN A 94 -4.78 -14.27 -1.62
CA ASN A 94 -5.66 -13.10 -1.54
C ASN A 94 -5.29 -11.95 -2.50
N HIS A 95 -4.63 -12.27 -3.62
CA HIS A 95 -4.24 -11.32 -4.66
C HIS A 95 -3.21 -10.27 -4.22
N LEU A 96 -2.43 -10.57 -3.19
CA LEU A 96 -1.23 -9.80 -2.88
C LEU A 96 -0.18 -10.08 -3.95
N ASN A 97 0.44 -9.04 -4.50
CA ASN A 97 1.60 -9.16 -5.36
C ASN A 97 2.77 -8.36 -4.79
N LEU A 98 3.97 -8.90 -4.90
CA LEU A 98 5.23 -8.22 -4.57
C LEU A 98 5.98 -7.87 -5.85
N VAL A 99 6.51 -6.65 -5.92
CA VAL A 99 7.44 -6.18 -6.94
C VAL A 99 8.85 -6.39 -6.42
N VAL A 100 9.57 -7.30 -7.07
CA VAL A 100 10.88 -7.79 -6.64
C VAL A 100 11.91 -7.49 -7.72
N VAL A 101 13.03 -6.91 -7.31
CA VAL A 101 14.20 -6.65 -8.17
C VAL A 101 15.42 -7.17 -7.44
N ASN A 102 16.28 -7.93 -8.13
CA ASN A 102 17.47 -8.56 -7.52
C ASN A 102 17.14 -9.34 -6.24
N ASN A 103 16.03 -10.09 -6.26
CA ASN A 103 15.48 -10.83 -5.12
C ASN A 103 15.06 -9.98 -3.91
N VAL A 104 15.08 -8.65 -3.98
CA VAL A 104 14.63 -7.79 -2.89
C VAL A 104 13.19 -7.31 -3.14
N PRO A 105 12.24 -7.51 -2.22
CA PRO A 105 10.90 -6.96 -2.33
C PRO A 105 10.92 -5.45 -2.04
N LEU A 106 10.51 -4.65 -3.03
CA LEU A 106 10.55 -3.18 -2.96
C LEU A 106 9.16 -2.58 -2.75
N PHE A 107 8.17 -3.12 -3.45
CA PHE A 107 6.78 -2.70 -3.34
C PHE A 107 5.85 -3.90 -3.26
N PHE A 108 4.65 -3.69 -2.76
CA PHE A 108 3.56 -4.64 -2.84
C PHE A 108 2.27 -3.94 -3.24
N ASN A 109 1.34 -4.68 -3.81
CA ASN A 109 -0.01 -4.19 -4.04
C ASN A 109 -1.01 -5.33 -3.87
N VAL A 110 -2.27 -4.98 -3.61
CA VAL A 110 -3.37 -5.94 -3.51
C VAL A 110 -4.28 -5.75 -4.72
N ARG A 111 -4.51 -6.81 -5.49
CA ARG A 111 -5.24 -6.77 -6.77
C ARG A 111 -4.65 -5.69 -7.71
N ASP A 112 -5.47 -4.71 -8.07
CA ASP A 112 -5.13 -3.57 -8.94
C ASP A 112 -4.96 -2.28 -8.11
N GLY A 113 -4.69 -2.43 -6.81
CA GLY A 113 -4.57 -1.32 -5.87
C GLY A 113 -3.28 -0.56 -6.06
N PRO A 114 -3.10 0.56 -5.32
CA PRO A 114 -1.86 1.31 -5.39
C PRO A 114 -0.68 0.47 -4.95
N TYR A 115 0.50 0.74 -5.54
CA TYR A 115 1.74 0.16 -5.03
C TYR A 115 2.06 0.82 -3.70
N MET A 116 2.43 0.01 -2.71
CA MET A 116 2.87 0.44 -1.39
C MET A 116 4.33 0.02 -1.24
N PRO A 117 5.24 0.91 -0.78
CA PRO A 117 6.62 0.52 -0.53
C PRO A 117 6.68 -0.46 0.64
N THR A 118 7.68 -1.33 0.66
CA THR A 118 8.00 -2.07 1.90
C THR A 118 8.50 -1.10 2.97
N LEU A 119 8.40 -1.48 4.25
CA LEU A 119 8.91 -0.63 5.34
C LEU A 119 10.41 -0.38 5.21
N ARG A 120 11.18 -1.37 4.71
CA ARG A 120 12.61 -1.23 4.46
C ARG A 120 12.90 -0.17 3.41
N LEU A 121 12.13 -0.14 2.33
CA LEU A 121 12.25 0.92 1.32
C LEU A 121 11.85 2.28 1.88
N LEU A 122 10.74 2.34 2.62
CA LEU A 122 10.30 3.58 3.26
C LEU A 122 11.31 4.11 4.29
N HIS A 123 12.02 3.24 5.02
CA HIS A 123 13.06 3.66 5.96
C HIS A 123 14.26 4.29 5.26
N GLN A 124 14.59 3.86 4.03
CA GLN A 124 15.62 4.49 3.22
C GLN A 124 15.16 5.84 2.65
N TYR A 125 13.86 5.95 2.32
CA TYR A 125 13.27 7.15 1.71
C TYR A 125 12.06 7.65 2.52
N PRO A 126 12.25 8.18 3.74
CA PRO A 126 11.17 8.42 4.70
C PRO A 126 10.17 9.51 4.30
N ASN A 127 10.45 10.28 3.25
CA ASN A 127 9.63 11.42 2.84
C ASN A 127 8.79 11.16 1.59
N ILE A 128 8.78 9.93 1.07
CA ILE A 128 8.01 9.58 -0.14
C ILE A 128 6.52 9.39 0.14
N MET A 129 6.12 9.22 1.41
CA MET A 129 4.73 9.00 1.82
C MET A 129 4.23 10.12 2.75
N LYS A 130 2.93 10.40 2.68
CA LYS A 130 2.21 11.14 3.73
C LYS A 130 2.23 10.34 5.03
N LYS A 131 2.29 11.03 6.17
CA LYS A 131 2.55 10.44 7.49
C LYS A 131 1.38 10.67 8.43
N PHE A 132 0.91 9.59 9.06
CA PHE A 132 0.05 9.64 10.24
C PHE A 132 0.86 9.15 11.43
N GLN A 133 0.65 9.72 12.61
CA GLN A 133 1.31 9.35 13.85
C GLN A 133 0.26 8.81 14.82
N VAL A 134 0.55 7.64 15.38
CA VAL A 134 -0.23 7.08 16.49
C VAL A 134 0.41 7.42 17.83
N ASP A 135 -0.42 7.56 18.86
CA ASP A 135 0.06 7.70 20.23
C ASP A 135 0.81 6.46 20.75
N ARG A 136 1.49 6.64 21.89
CA ARG A 136 2.23 5.56 22.58
C ARG A 136 1.38 4.34 22.92
N GLY A 137 0.11 4.52 23.25
CA GLY A 137 -0.79 3.44 23.66
C GLY A 137 -1.12 2.49 22.51
N ALA A 138 -1.18 3.03 21.28
CA ALA A 138 -1.45 2.27 20.07
C ALA A 138 -0.26 1.45 19.56
N ILE A 139 1.00 1.86 19.84
CA ILE A 139 2.22 1.28 19.25
C ILE A 139 2.24 -0.25 19.32
N ARG A 140 2.02 -0.82 20.52
CA ARG A 140 2.08 -2.28 20.73
C ARG A 140 1.07 -3.04 19.88
N PHE A 141 -0.11 -2.45 19.65
CA PHE A 141 -1.19 -3.06 18.91
C PHE A 141 -0.91 -3.02 17.41
N VAL A 142 -0.39 -1.90 16.90
CA VAL A 142 -0.02 -1.79 15.49
C VAL A 142 1.14 -2.75 15.15
N LEU A 143 2.12 -2.88 16.05
CA LEU A 143 3.19 -3.90 15.92
C LEU A 143 2.70 -5.35 16.05
N SER A 144 1.45 -5.55 16.46
CA SER A 144 0.78 -6.86 16.46
C SER A 144 -0.16 -7.04 15.26
N GLY A 145 -0.12 -6.13 14.28
CA GLY A 145 -0.96 -6.17 13.08
C GLY A 145 -2.37 -5.60 13.24
N ALA A 146 -2.67 -4.92 14.37
CA ALA A 146 -3.97 -4.31 14.55
C ALA A 146 -4.18 -3.09 13.64
N ASN A 147 -5.45 -2.84 13.31
CA ASN A 147 -5.89 -1.62 12.64
C ASN A 147 -5.68 -0.38 13.50
N ILE A 148 -5.52 0.76 12.83
CA ILE A 148 -5.39 2.04 13.49
C ILE A 148 -6.79 2.61 13.67
N MET A 149 -7.19 2.73 14.92
CA MET A 149 -8.48 3.28 15.32
C MET A 149 -8.40 4.81 15.34
N CYS A 150 -9.49 5.49 14.98
CA CYS A 150 -9.56 6.95 14.95
C CYS A 150 -9.07 7.62 16.25
N PRO A 151 -9.43 7.13 17.47
CA PRO A 151 -8.94 7.72 18.72
C PRO A 151 -7.41 7.73 18.89
N GLY A 152 -6.70 6.78 18.28
CA GLY A 152 -5.24 6.71 18.35
C GLY A 152 -4.53 7.76 17.48
N LEU A 153 -5.27 8.39 16.55
CA LEU A 153 -4.78 9.43 15.63
C LEU A 153 -5.20 10.84 16.05
N THR A 154 -6.25 10.96 16.87
CA THR A 154 -6.82 12.22 17.34
C THR A 154 -6.44 12.55 18.79
N SER A 155 -5.76 11.64 19.49
CA SER A 155 -5.22 11.86 20.84
C SER A 155 -4.08 12.89 20.85
N PRO A 156 -3.65 13.39 22.02
CA PRO A 156 -2.57 14.39 22.10
C PRO A 156 -1.23 13.94 21.50
N GLY A 157 -0.96 12.62 21.47
CA GLY A 157 0.22 12.04 20.83
C GLY A 157 -0.01 11.63 19.37
N GLY A 158 -1.26 11.68 18.90
CA GLY A 158 -1.65 11.41 17.52
C GLY A 158 -1.48 12.64 16.63
N ALA A 159 -1.10 12.42 15.37
CA ALA A 159 -1.02 13.48 14.37
C ALA A 159 -1.39 12.94 12.99
N MET A 160 -1.92 13.79 12.13
CA MET A 160 -2.30 13.41 10.77
C MET A 160 -1.97 14.54 9.81
N ASP A 161 -1.68 14.18 8.57
CA ASP A 161 -1.72 15.12 7.46
C ASP A 161 -3.19 15.32 7.04
N GLU A 162 -3.72 16.52 7.25
CA GLU A 162 -5.14 16.86 7.07
C GLU A 162 -5.60 16.83 5.59
N GLU A 163 -4.66 16.76 4.64
CA GLU A 163 -4.95 16.68 3.20
C GLU A 163 -5.19 15.23 2.74
N VAL A 164 -4.94 14.24 3.60
CA VAL A 164 -5.06 12.83 3.23
C VAL A 164 -6.53 12.44 3.10
N GLU A 165 -6.89 12.01 1.90
CA GLU A 165 -8.21 11.46 1.59
C GLU A 165 -8.32 9.97 1.96
N ALA A 166 -9.55 9.46 1.99
CA ALA A 166 -9.79 8.02 2.09
C ALA A 166 -9.14 7.27 0.91
N GLU A 167 -8.85 5.98 1.10
CA GLU A 167 -8.25 5.11 0.08
C GLU A 167 -6.83 5.55 -0.35
N THR A 168 -6.07 6.13 0.58
CA THR A 168 -4.71 6.64 0.36
C THR A 168 -3.69 5.82 1.17
N PRO A 169 -2.58 5.37 0.57
CA PRO A 169 -1.45 4.81 1.31
C PRO A 169 -0.80 5.84 2.22
N VAL A 170 -0.55 5.48 3.48
CA VAL A 170 0.10 6.34 4.48
C VAL A 170 1.19 5.59 5.24
N ALA A 171 2.23 6.32 5.64
CA ALA A 171 3.19 5.83 6.62
C ALA A 171 2.65 6.02 8.04
N ILE A 172 2.67 4.97 8.85
CA ILE A 172 2.28 5.02 10.26
C ILE A 172 3.52 5.19 11.12
N MET A 173 3.65 6.38 11.70
CA MET A 173 4.69 6.80 12.63
C MET A 173 4.23 6.55 14.07
N ALA A 174 5.19 6.45 14.99
CA ALA A 174 4.92 6.41 16.42
C ALA A 174 5.41 7.69 17.08
N GLU A 175 4.64 8.18 18.04
CA GLU A 175 5.07 9.25 18.94
C GLU A 175 6.46 8.92 19.55
N GLY A 176 7.44 9.79 19.31
CA GLY A 176 8.81 9.63 19.81
C GLY A 176 9.68 8.62 19.04
N LYS A 177 9.28 8.19 17.84
CA LYS A 177 10.08 7.31 16.96
C LYS A 177 10.35 7.97 15.61
N GLN A 178 11.54 7.72 15.06
CA GLN A 178 11.98 8.32 13.78
C GLN A 178 11.51 7.52 12.55
N HIS A 179 11.36 6.20 12.70
CA HIS A 179 11.01 5.31 11.61
C HIS A 179 9.53 4.94 11.65
N ALA A 180 8.94 4.75 10.47
CA ALA A 180 7.59 4.21 10.34
C ALA A 180 7.53 2.79 10.92
N LEU A 181 6.48 2.50 11.66
CA LEU A 181 6.25 1.18 12.24
C LEU A 181 5.27 0.33 11.42
N ALA A 182 4.49 0.97 10.54
CA ALA A 182 3.61 0.31 9.60
C ALA A 182 3.36 1.14 8.34
N ILE A 183 2.88 0.48 7.29
CA ILE A 183 2.25 1.05 6.11
C ILE A 183 0.75 0.85 6.28
N GLY A 184 -0.02 1.92 6.16
CA GLY A 184 -1.46 1.91 6.27
C GLY A 184 -2.17 2.26 4.96
N PHE A 185 -3.44 1.91 4.88
CA PHE A 185 -4.35 2.34 3.82
C PHE A 185 -5.60 2.97 4.44
N THR A 186 -5.85 4.24 4.18
CA THR A 186 -6.91 4.99 4.88
C THR A 186 -8.29 4.46 4.53
N LYS A 187 -9.11 4.20 5.55
CA LYS A 187 -10.54 3.89 5.39
C LYS A 187 -11.41 5.14 5.40
N MET A 188 -10.93 6.17 6.07
CA MET A 188 -11.59 7.46 6.24
C MET A 188 -10.59 8.57 5.88
N SER A 189 -11.08 9.72 5.41
CA SER A 189 -10.22 10.90 5.22
C SER A 189 -9.70 11.40 6.58
N ALA A 190 -8.58 12.13 6.61
CA ALA A 190 -8.06 12.73 7.84
C ALA A 190 -9.12 13.60 8.55
N LYS A 191 -9.90 14.35 7.76
CA LYS A 191 -11.01 15.19 8.23
C LYS A 191 -12.12 14.37 8.88
N ASP A 192 -12.49 13.24 8.27
CA ASP A 192 -13.52 12.34 8.81
C ASP A 192 -13.04 11.62 10.07
N ILE A 193 -11.76 11.21 10.11
CA ILE A 193 -11.15 10.60 11.30
C ILE A 193 -11.23 11.58 12.47
N ARG A 194 -10.90 12.85 12.23
CA ARG A 194 -10.93 13.91 13.24
C ARG A 194 -12.35 14.23 13.71
N SER A 195 -13.31 14.34 12.79
CA SER A 195 -14.69 14.69 13.12
C SER A 195 -15.47 13.54 13.78
N THR A 196 -15.27 12.31 13.32
CA THR A 196 -16.01 11.14 13.79
C THR A 196 -15.40 10.56 15.06
N ASN A 197 -14.07 10.53 15.14
CA ASN A 197 -13.30 10.00 16.26
C ASN A 197 -13.74 8.59 16.76
N LYS A 198 -14.23 7.74 15.85
CA LYS A 198 -14.71 6.40 16.16
C LYS A 198 -14.51 5.47 14.97
N GLY A 199 -14.25 4.20 15.26
CA GLY A 199 -14.07 3.17 14.23
C GLY A 199 -12.63 3.06 13.73
N ILE A 200 -12.46 2.27 12.66
CA ILE A 200 -11.17 2.06 12.00
C ILE A 200 -10.93 3.23 11.06
N GLY A 201 -9.88 4.00 11.32
CA GLY A 201 -9.46 5.10 10.44
C GLY A 201 -8.53 4.62 9.34
N VAL A 202 -7.62 3.70 9.67
CA VAL A 202 -6.61 3.18 8.74
C VAL A 202 -6.44 1.68 8.91
N ASP A 203 -6.46 0.98 7.79
CA ASP A 203 -6.10 -0.43 7.69
C ASP A 203 -4.58 -0.60 7.76
N ASN A 204 -4.05 -1.44 8.65
CA ASN A 204 -2.62 -1.77 8.73
C ASN A 204 -2.20 -2.81 7.67
N MET A 205 -1.53 -2.37 6.62
CA MET A 205 -1.19 -3.25 5.49
C MET A 205 0.10 -4.04 5.72
N HIS A 206 1.11 -3.44 6.35
CA HIS A 206 2.44 -4.04 6.55
C HIS A 206 3.07 -3.40 7.78
N TYR A 207 3.64 -4.16 8.71
CA TYR A 207 4.20 -3.62 9.96
C TYR A 207 5.56 -4.23 10.33
N LEU A 208 6.30 -3.56 11.22
CA LEU A 208 7.60 -4.06 11.66
C LEU A 208 7.47 -5.44 12.31
N ASN A 209 8.39 -6.34 11.96
CA ASN A 209 8.43 -7.73 12.41
C ASN A 209 7.31 -8.65 11.90
N ASP A 210 6.53 -8.19 10.93
CA ASP A 210 5.67 -9.08 10.15
C ASP A 210 6.49 -10.00 9.22
N GLY A 211 5.84 -10.92 8.52
CA GLY A 211 6.48 -11.90 7.65
C GLY A 211 7.25 -11.26 6.50
N LEU A 212 6.71 -10.21 5.87
CA LEU A 212 7.41 -9.49 4.80
C LEU A 212 8.58 -8.67 5.31
N TRP A 213 8.50 -8.10 6.52
CA TRP A 213 9.63 -7.41 7.14
C TRP A 213 10.81 -8.36 7.39
N LYS A 214 10.51 -9.58 7.84
CA LYS A 214 11.50 -10.64 8.09
C LYS A 214 12.10 -11.17 6.79
N MET A 215 11.40 -11.03 5.67
CA MET A 215 11.88 -11.46 4.36
C MET A 215 12.74 -10.38 3.70
N GLU A 216 14.05 -10.45 3.92
CA GLU A 216 15.00 -9.51 3.30
C GLU A 216 15.21 -9.79 1.81
N HIS A 217 15.20 -11.08 1.44
CA HIS A 217 15.37 -11.55 0.08
C HIS A 217 14.34 -12.67 -0.20
N MET A 218 13.84 -12.71 -1.43
CA MET A 218 13.09 -13.84 -1.98
C MET A 218 14.07 -14.98 -2.24
N GLY A 219 14.06 -16.00 -1.39
CA GLY A 219 14.94 -17.17 -1.47
C GLY A 219 14.49 -18.28 -0.54
#